data_AF-A0A3Q0RYA7-F1
#
_entry.id   AF-A0A3Q0RYA7-F1
#
_cell.length_a   1.000
_cell.length_b   1.000
_cell.length_c   1.000
_cell.angle_alpha   90.00
_cell.angle_beta   90.00
_cell.angle_gamma   90.00
#
_symmetry.space_group_name_H-M   'P 1'
#
loop_
_entity.id
_entity.type
_entity.pdbx_description
1 polymer ?
#
loop_
_entity_poly.entity_id
_entity_poly.type
_entity_poly.pdbx_seq_one_letter_code
_entity_poly.pdbx_strand_id
1 'polypeptide(L)' 'MSFRDLRNFTEMMRALGYPRLISMENFRTPNFTLVAEILIWLVKRYA' A
#
# COMPACT_ATOMS: atom_id res chain seq x y z
N MET A 1 -0.74 -5.57 11.45
CA MET A 1 -1.77 -5.90 10.44
C MET A 1 -1.82 -7.39 10.30
N SER A 2 -3.00 -8.00 10.19
CA SER A 2 -3.08 -9.44 9.92
C SER A 2 -2.65 -9.73 8.47
N PHE A 3 -2.32 -10.99 8.18
CA PHE A 3 -2.06 -11.43 6.81
C PHE A 3 -3.24 -11.16 5.87
N ARG A 4 -4.47 -11.26 6.37
CA ARG A 4 -5.67 -10.93 5.60
C ARG A 4 -5.72 -9.44 5.24
N ASP A 5 -5.43 -8.57 6.20
CA ASP A 5 -5.45 -7.11 5.98
C ASP A 5 -4.41 -6.68 4.95
N LEU A 6 -3.20 -7.23 5.03
CA LEU A 6 -2.11 -6.92 4.10
C LEU A 6 -2.44 -7.39 2.67
N ARG A 7 -3.06 -8.57 2.52
CA ARG A 7 -3.49 -9.09 1.22
C ARG A 7 -4.57 -8.18 0.62
N ASN A 8 -5.59 -7.84 1.41
CA ASN A 8 -6.65 -6.94 0.99
C ASN A 8 -6.11 -5.58 0.58
N PHE A 9 -5.17 -5.03 1.37
CA PHE A 9 -4.52 -3.76 1.07
C PHE A 9 -3.78 -3.81 -0.28
N THR A 10 -2.99 -4.85 -0.51
CA THR A 10 -2.24 -5.03 -1.77
C THR A 10 -3.17 -5.10 -2.98
N GLU A 11 -4.26 -5.86 -2.87
CA GLU A 11 -5.29 -5.97 -3.92
C GLU A 11 -6.00 -4.64 -4.18
N MET A 12 -6.37 -3.90 -3.13
CA MET A 12 -6.99 -2.58 -3.25
C MET A 12 -6.07 -1.58 -3.96
N MET A 13 -4.79 -1.50 -3.56
CA MET A 13 -3.84 -0.60 -4.21
C MET A 13 -3.63 -0.94 -5.68
N ARG A 14 -3.64 -2.23 -6.04
CA ARG A 14 -3.61 -2.69 -7.44
C ARG A 14 -4.86 -2.26 -8.20
N ALA A 15 -6.05 -2.46 -7.62
CA ALA A 15 -7.32 -2.07 -8.23
C ALA A 15 -7.43 -0.54 -8.43
N LEU A 16 -6.82 0.24 -7.54
CA LEU A 16 -6.71 1.70 -7.65
C LEU A 16 -5.66 2.13 -8.69
N GLY A 17 -4.85 1.23 -9.22
CA GLY A 17 -3.81 1.53 -10.21
C GLY A 17 -2.61 2.26 -9.60
N TYR A 18 -2.26 1.96 -8.35
CA TYR A 18 -1.01 2.46 -7.77
C TYR A 18 0.20 1.93 -8.58
N PRO A 19 1.12 2.80 -9.02
CA PRO A 19 2.11 2.45 -10.05
C PRO A 19 3.20 1.50 -9.56
N ARG A 20 3.42 1.39 -8.25
CA ARG A 20 4.46 0.55 -7.65
C ARG A 20 3.87 -0.78 -7.18
N LEU A 21 4.54 -1.88 -7.49
CA LEU A 21 4.16 -3.20 -6.96
C LEU A 21 4.35 -3.22 -5.43
N ILE A 22 3.29 -3.57 -4.72
CA ILE A 22 3.31 -3.77 -3.27
C ILE A 22 3.33 -5.28 -3.02
N SER A 23 4.33 -5.77 -2.28
CA SER A 23 4.38 -7.15 -1.81
C SER A 23 4.05 -7.22 -0.33
N MET A 24 3.48 -8.35 0.10
CA MET A 24 3.29 -8.69 1.51
C MET A 24 4.62 -8.68 2.28
N GLU A 25 5.72 -9.03 1.61
CA GLU A 25 7.05 -9.04 2.20
C GLU A 25 7.52 -7.64 2.61
N ASN A 26 7.06 -6.59 1.92
CA ASN A 26 7.35 -5.22 2.30
C ASN A 26 6.84 -4.85 3.70
N PHE A 27 5.98 -5.67 4.30
CA PHE A 27 5.39 -5.46 5.63
C PHE A 27 5.77 -6.55 6.65
N ARG A 28 6.78 -7.40 6.37
CA ARG A 28 7.36 -8.31 7.40
C ARG A 28 7.88 -7.53 8.62
N THR A 29 8.39 -6.33 8.37
CA THR A 29 8.68 -5.29 9.36
C THR A 29 7.92 -4.03 8.99
N PRO A 30 7.69 -3.09 9.93
CA PRO A 30 7.08 -1.81 9.60
C PRO A 30 7.86 -1.08 8.50
N ASN A 31 7.18 -0.73 7.41
CA ASN A 31 7.76 -0.02 6.26
C ASN A 31 7.11 1.36 6.10
N PHE A 32 7.55 2.30 6.93
CA PHE A 32 6.99 3.65 6.98
C PHE A 32 7.21 4.44 5.70
N THR A 33 8.33 4.21 5.00
CA THR A 33 8.62 4.87 3.72
C THR A 33 7.57 4.53 2.66
N LEU A 34 7.23 3.25 2.51
CA LEU A 34 6.20 2.82 1.57
C LEU A 34 4.82 3.37 1.95
N VAL A 35 4.47 3.32 3.24
CA VAL A 35 3.18 3.84 3.71
C VAL A 35 3.05 5.34 3.45
N ALA A 36 4.10 6.13 3.74
CA ALA A 36 4.11 7.57 3.48
C ALA A 36 3.96 7.88 1.99
N GLU A 37 4.67 7.15 1.12
CA GLU A 37 4.55 7.28 -0.33
C GLU A 37 3.11 7.01 -0.80
N ILE A 38 2.48 5.95 -0.30
CA ILE A 38 1.10 5.59 -0.61
C ILE A 38 0.13 6.68 -0.15
N LEU A 39 0.30 7.21 1.06
CA LEU A 39 -0.54 8.29 1.59
C LEU A 39 -0.44 9.56 0.74
N ILE A 40 0.79 9.96 0.37
CA ILE A 40 1.01 11.11 -0.51
C ILE A 40 0.33 10.90 -1.87
N TRP A 41 0.45 9.69 -2.43
CA TRP A 41 -0.19 9.34 -3.70
C TRP A 41 -1.73 9.40 -3.61
N LEU A 42 -2.31 8.85 -2.54
CA LEU A 42 -3.76 8.89 -2.31
C LEU A 42 -4.27 10.32 -2.18
N VAL A 43 -3.59 11.15 -1.38
CA VAL A 43 -3.94 12.57 -1.22
C VAL A 43 -3.89 13.28 -2.58
N LYS A 44 -2.81 13.13 -3.34
CA LYS A 44 -2.69 13.76 -4.67
C LYS A 44 -3.73 13.31 -5.70
N ARG A 45 -4.33 12.12 -5.51
CA ARG A 45 -5.32 11.56 -6.43
C ARG A 45 -6.75 12.00 -6.12
N TYR A 46 -7.05 12.27 -4.84
CA TYR A 46 -8.42 12.51 -4.36
C TYR A 46 -8.61 13.84 -3.62
N ALA A 47 -7.56 14.66 -3.49
CA ALA A 47 -7.64 16.07 -3.09
C ALA A 47 -7.72 16.96 -4.33
#